data_AF-A0A2K4G6G6-F1
#
_entry.id   AF-A0A2K4G6G6-F1
#
_cell.length_a   1.000
_cell.length_b   1.000
_cell.length_c   1.000
_cell.angle_alpha   90.00
_cell.angle_beta   90.00
_cell.angle_gamma   90.00
#
_symmetry.space_group_name_H-M   'P 1'
#
loop_
_entity.id
_entity.type
_entity.pdbx_description
1 polymer ?
#
loop_
_entity_poly.entity_id
_entity_poly.type
_entity_poly.pdbx_seq_one_letter_code
_entity_poly.pdbx_strand_id
1 'polypeptide(L)'
;MKQPTPNFYNLAWRWHFYAGLFVAPFMVMLALTGIIYLFKPQLDPLMYGSLMNVPAGHHSLSADTLLNRVQSAYPQGQVTQYLPPINAERSAQFVVKNAGSELNVFVDPYQGDVLGEQDAKNNLQAIARAIHGELMIGTVGDRLIEMAAGWGIVLVVSGVFLWWPRGKGGAGILWPRLSSKGRVLWRDLHAVTGFWGAALLLVMLLSGMTWTGFWGAKYAEVWNRFPAAMWDSVPKSDEQARSLNTATRQTVPWAMENTPMPMSGDHAEHMAHGGASTAPAAPTISLQDVQDIAAQRQVEPGYSITFPSTASGVFTIAVFADDPRNDATLHVDQYSGEVLADVRWEHYGNVARATELGVVLHEGKMFGLFNQIVILLICLMILLSAVSGVVIWWKRRPLGKFGVPPLLHDLPTWKTGVLIMLALAVMFPLVGASLVVVWLLDRVLLMRAGRQTESASSSS
;
A
#
# COMPACT_ATOMS: atom_id res chain seq x y z
N MET A 1 -24.59 7.39 50.67
CA MET A 1 -24.82 6.82 49.32
C MET A 1 -23.48 6.62 48.66
N LYS A 2 -23.12 5.40 48.22
CA LYS A 2 -21.88 5.16 47.46
C LYS A 2 -22.01 5.88 46.12
N GLN A 3 -21.08 6.78 45.81
CA GLN A 3 -20.93 7.40 44.49
C GLN A 3 -20.95 6.26 43.43
N PRO A 4 -21.79 6.34 42.39
CA PRO A 4 -21.83 5.30 41.36
C PRO A 4 -20.44 5.14 40.75
N THR A 5 -19.95 3.90 40.70
CA THR A 5 -18.64 3.62 40.11
C THR A 5 -18.68 3.96 38.62
N PRO A 6 -17.71 4.73 38.10
CA PRO A 6 -17.68 5.13 36.70
C PRO A 6 -17.66 3.90 35.80
N ASN A 7 -18.62 3.80 34.88
CA ASN A 7 -18.66 2.69 33.93
C ASN A 7 -17.85 3.02 32.66
N PHE A 8 -16.52 2.89 32.76
CA PHE A 8 -15.59 3.13 31.64
C PHE A 8 -15.83 2.22 30.43
N TYR A 9 -16.52 1.09 30.61
CA TYR A 9 -16.96 0.22 29.51
C TYR A 9 -17.90 0.96 28.55
N ASN A 10 -18.83 1.76 29.06
CA ASN A 10 -19.77 2.51 28.22
C ASN A 10 -19.05 3.58 27.39
N LEU A 11 -18.01 4.19 27.95
CA LEU A 11 -17.18 5.18 27.25
C LEU A 11 -16.38 4.52 26.11
N ALA A 12 -15.69 3.42 26.40
CA ALA A 12 -14.96 2.64 25.40
C ALA A 12 -15.90 2.13 24.29
N TRP A 13 -17.09 1.66 24.65
CA TRP A 13 -18.10 1.20 23.70
C TRP A 13 -18.53 2.31 22.75
N ARG A 14 -18.70 3.54 23.25
CA ARG A 14 -19.07 4.70 22.42
C ARG A 14 -17.98 5.10 21.45
N TRP A 15 -16.73 5.15 21.92
CA TRP A 15 -15.59 5.46 21.04
C TRP A 15 -15.40 4.39 19.97
N HIS A 16 -15.48 3.12 20.36
CA HIS A 16 -15.45 2.01 19.41
C HIS A 16 -16.59 2.11 18.39
N PHE A 17 -17.80 2.49 18.82
CA PHE A 17 -18.92 2.70 17.91
C PHE A 17 -18.67 3.82 16.89
N TYR A 18 -18.22 5.01 17.33
CA TYR A 18 -17.98 6.14 16.44
C TYR A 18 -16.81 5.88 15.48
N ALA A 19 -15.69 5.39 16.00
CA ALA A 19 -14.56 5.00 15.18
C ALA A 19 -14.97 3.89 14.20
N GLY A 20 -15.79 2.93 14.66
CA GLY A 20 -16.27 1.82 13.83
C GLY A 20 -17.11 2.30 12.66
N LEU A 21 -18.02 3.24 12.88
CA LEU A 21 -18.84 3.80 11.81
C LEU A 21 -18.02 4.59 10.78
N PHE A 22 -16.98 5.30 11.23
CA PHE A 22 -16.05 6.01 10.36
C PHE A 22 -15.17 5.04 9.54
N VAL A 23 -14.59 4.03 10.18
CA VAL A 23 -13.62 3.10 9.57
C VAL A 23 -14.28 2.03 8.71
N ALA A 24 -15.51 1.61 9.00
CA ALA A 24 -16.23 0.55 8.28
C ALA A 24 -16.24 0.70 6.74
N PRO A 25 -16.59 1.86 6.14
CA PRO A 25 -16.56 1.99 4.68
C PRO A 25 -15.16 1.77 4.08
N PHE A 26 -14.11 2.26 4.75
CA PHE A 26 -12.74 2.04 4.32
C PHE A 26 -12.35 0.56 4.44
N MET A 27 -12.68 -0.11 5.54
CA MET A 27 -12.36 -1.53 5.71
C MET A 27 -13.07 -2.43 4.70
N VAL A 28 -14.32 -2.12 4.36
CA VAL A 28 -15.05 -2.84 3.30
C VAL A 28 -14.37 -2.62 1.96
N MET A 29 -14.05 -1.37 1.62
CA MET A 29 -13.35 -1.05 0.37
C MET A 29 -11.98 -1.73 0.30
N LEU A 30 -11.16 -1.62 1.36
CA LEU A 30 -9.81 -2.19 1.43
C LEU A 30 -9.86 -3.71 1.29
N ALA A 31 -10.81 -4.38 1.96
CA ALA A 31 -10.94 -5.82 1.84
C ALA A 31 -11.38 -6.27 0.44
N LEU A 32 -12.31 -5.55 -0.20
CA LEU A 32 -12.77 -5.88 -1.56
C LEU A 32 -11.67 -5.65 -2.62
N THR A 33 -11.03 -4.48 -2.58
CA THR A 33 -9.91 -4.15 -3.49
C THR A 33 -8.70 -5.04 -3.24
N GLY A 34 -8.43 -5.36 -1.96
CA GLY A 34 -7.41 -6.32 -1.56
C GLY A 34 -7.65 -7.71 -2.15
N ILE A 35 -8.88 -8.23 -2.11
CA ILE A 35 -9.23 -9.51 -2.75
C ILE A 35 -9.01 -9.47 -4.26
N ILE A 36 -9.39 -8.38 -4.94
CA ILE A 36 -9.18 -8.25 -6.39
C ILE A 36 -7.69 -8.30 -6.72
N TYR A 37 -6.89 -7.51 -6.01
CA TYR A 37 -5.44 -7.42 -6.20
C TYR A 37 -4.70 -8.72 -5.84
N LEU A 38 -5.16 -9.40 -4.79
CA LEU A 38 -4.63 -10.69 -4.32
C LEU A 38 -4.63 -11.77 -5.41
N PHE A 39 -5.66 -11.78 -6.26
CA PHE A 39 -5.82 -12.73 -7.36
C PHE A 39 -5.32 -12.21 -8.70
N LYS A 40 -4.51 -11.14 -8.73
CA LYS A 40 -3.85 -10.64 -9.95
C LYS A 40 -3.15 -11.75 -10.76
N PRO A 41 -2.36 -12.67 -10.18
CA PRO A 41 -1.69 -13.73 -10.95
C PRO A 41 -2.66 -14.66 -11.70
N GLN A 42 -3.91 -14.79 -11.24
CA GLN A 42 -4.93 -15.61 -11.87
C GLN A 42 -5.84 -14.80 -12.81
N LEU A 43 -6.19 -13.58 -12.42
CA LEU A 43 -7.10 -12.73 -13.19
C LEU A 43 -6.45 -12.17 -14.45
N ASP A 44 -5.18 -11.78 -14.39
CA ASP A 44 -4.51 -11.17 -15.54
C ASP A 44 -4.36 -12.14 -16.73
N PRO A 45 -3.85 -13.38 -16.55
CA PRO A 45 -3.81 -14.34 -17.66
C PRO A 45 -5.19 -14.73 -18.18
N LEU A 46 -6.23 -14.69 -17.33
CA LEU A 46 -7.62 -14.96 -17.74
C LEU A 46 -8.17 -13.83 -18.63
N MET A 47 -7.87 -12.58 -18.29
CA MET A 47 -8.37 -11.40 -19.00
C MET A 47 -7.53 -11.02 -20.22
N TYR A 48 -6.22 -11.24 -20.16
CA TYR A 48 -5.23 -10.77 -21.13
C TYR A 48 -4.36 -11.89 -21.68
N GLY A 49 -4.85 -13.14 -21.67
CA GLY A 49 -4.07 -14.32 -22.06
C GLY A 49 -3.47 -14.24 -23.46
N SER A 50 -4.16 -13.62 -24.43
CA SER A 50 -3.65 -13.42 -25.79
C SER A 50 -2.51 -12.40 -25.88
N LEU A 51 -2.38 -11.51 -24.89
CA LEU A 51 -1.29 -10.55 -24.80
C LEU A 51 -0.11 -11.12 -24.01
N MET A 52 -0.40 -11.89 -22.96
CA MET A 52 0.58 -12.32 -21.96
C MET A 52 1.27 -13.64 -22.29
N ASN A 53 0.60 -14.52 -23.05
CA ASN A 53 1.09 -15.87 -23.35
C ASN A 53 1.47 -16.00 -24.82
N VAL A 54 2.59 -16.68 -25.08
CA VAL A 54 3.09 -16.99 -26.41
C VAL A 54 3.57 -18.45 -26.45
N PRO A 55 3.53 -19.13 -27.61
CA PRO A 55 4.19 -20.42 -27.75
C PRO A 55 5.70 -20.27 -27.53
N ALA A 56 6.30 -21.22 -26.81
CA ALA A 56 7.74 -21.24 -26.62
C ALA A 56 8.47 -21.45 -27.95
N GLY A 57 9.35 -20.50 -28.29
CA GLY A 57 10.23 -20.56 -29.46
C GLY A 57 11.65 -21.00 -29.11
N HIS A 58 12.45 -21.31 -30.14
CA HIS A 58 13.81 -21.81 -29.97
C HIS A 58 14.86 -20.71 -29.78
N HIS A 59 14.67 -19.53 -30.40
CA HIS A 59 15.62 -18.42 -30.38
C HIS A 59 14.88 -17.12 -30.12
N SER A 60 15.17 -16.47 -28.99
CA SER A 60 14.64 -15.15 -28.69
C SER A 60 15.39 -14.07 -29.47
N LEU A 61 14.67 -13.06 -29.93
CA LEU A 61 15.25 -11.84 -30.49
C LEU A 61 15.94 -11.03 -29.39
N SER A 62 16.90 -10.18 -29.77
CA SER A 62 17.55 -9.27 -28.82
C SER A 62 16.57 -8.23 -28.30
N ALA A 63 16.78 -7.75 -27.08
CA ALA A 63 15.99 -6.69 -26.48
C ALA A 63 15.97 -5.43 -27.34
N ASP A 64 17.08 -5.07 -27.98
CA ASP A 64 17.14 -3.95 -28.94
C ASP A 64 16.26 -4.17 -30.17
N THR A 65 16.20 -5.41 -30.68
CA THR A 65 15.30 -5.74 -31.79
C THR A 65 13.85 -5.53 -31.38
N LEU A 66 13.47 -5.99 -30.18
CA LEU A 66 12.11 -5.80 -29.65
C LEU A 66 11.81 -4.32 -29.39
N LEU A 67 12.76 -3.57 -28.83
CA LEU A 67 12.64 -2.13 -28.61
C LEU A 67 12.40 -1.39 -29.94
N ASN A 68 13.17 -1.71 -30.98
CA ASN A 68 13.00 -1.12 -32.31
C ASN A 68 11.62 -1.43 -32.92
N ARG A 69 11.08 -2.64 -32.69
CA ARG A 69 9.71 -3.00 -33.11
C ARG A 69 8.67 -2.14 -32.42
N VAL A 70 8.79 -1.95 -31.11
CA VAL A 70 7.88 -1.10 -30.33
C VAL A 70 8.00 0.36 -30.74
N GLN A 71 9.21 0.90 -30.90
CA GLN A 71 9.40 2.29 -31.34
C GLN A 71 8.85 2.53 -32.75
N SER A 72 8.94 1.55 -33.64
CA SER A 72 8.36 1.62 -34.99
C SER A 72 6.83 1.59 -34.95
N ALA A 73 6.24 0.81 -34.04
CA ALA A 73 4.78 0.75 -33.83
C ALA A 73 4.23 1.99 -33.11
N TYR A 74 5.04 2.64 -32.27
CA TYR A 74 4.68 3.85 -31.52
C TYR A 74 5.68 5.00 -31.79
N PRO A 75 5.72 5.59 -32.99
CA PRO A 75 6.75 6.57 -33.37
C PRO A 75 6.75 7.86 -32.53
N GLN A 76 5.62 8.18 -31.89
CA GLN A 76 5.45 9.34 -31.01
C GLN A 76 5.47 8.94 -29.51
N GLY A 77 5.60 7.65 -29.22
CA GLY A 77 5.62 7.12 -27.87
C GLY A 77 7.03 7.14 -27.27
N GLN A 78 7.12 7.45 -25.99
CA GLN A 78 8.36 7.31 -25.22
C GLN A 78 8.34 5.99 -24.45
N VAL A 79 9.28 5.09 -24.76
CA VAL A 79 9.49 3.87 -23.98
C VAL A 79 10.17 4.23 -22.67
N THR A 80 9.57 3.86 -21.54
CA THR A 80 10.08 4.18 -20.20
C THR A 80 10.57 2.96 -19.43
N GLN A 81 10.10 1.77 -19.79
CA GLN A 81 10.46 0.53 -19.08
C GLN A 81 10.38 -0.66 -20.04
N TYR A 82 11.25 -1.65 -19.82
CA TYR A 82 11.23 -2.96 -20.47
C TYR A 82 11.14 -4.05 -19.40
N LEU A 83 10.27 -5.03 -19.62
CA LEU A 83 10.11 -6.22 -18.79
C LEU A 83 10.39 -7.43 -19.69
N PRO A 84 11.53 -8.10 -19.53
CA PRO A 84 11.82 -9.35 -20.23
C PRO A 84 10.77 -10.43 -19.94
N PRO A 85 10.62 -11.42 -20.83
CA PRO A 85 9.71 -12.54 -20.58
C PRO A 85 10.16 -13.33 -19.35
N ILE A 86 9.24 -13.56 -18.40
CA ILE A 86 9.55 -14.28 -17.15
C ILE A 86 9.86 -15.76 -17.37
N ASN A 87 9.35 -16.35 -18.45
CA ASN A 87 9.65 -17.70 -18.91
C ASN A 87 9.38 -17.83 -20.41
N ALA A 88 9.65 -19.00 -20.99
CA ALA A 88 9.54 -19.24 -22.43
C ALA A 88 8.11 -19.13 -23.01
N GLU A 89 7.07 -19.20 -22.19
CA GLU A 89 5.67 -19.15 -22.64
C GLU A 89 5.05 -17.75 -22.45
N ARG A 90 5.86 -16.75 -22.08
CA ARG A 90 5.40 -15.40 -21.74
C ARG A 90 5.94 -14.38 -22.71
N SER A 91 5.10 -13.40 -23.03
CA SER A 91 5.50 -12.26 -23.84
C SER A 91 6.45 -11.34 -23.08
N ALA A 92 7.25 -10.59 -23.83
CA ALA A 92 7.97 -9.43 -23.31
C ALA A 92 7.00 -8.24 -23.22
N GLN A 93 7.27 -7.29 -22.33
CA GLN A 93 6.42 -6.11 -22.15
C GLN A 93 7.25 -4.83 -22.14
N PHE A 94 6.76 -3.80 -22.81
CA PHE A 94 7.29 -2.44 -22.72
C PHE A 94 6.25 -1.50 -22.12
N VAL A 95 6.70 -0.53 -21.34
CA VAL A 95 5.85 0.58 -20.89
C VAL A 95 6.11 1.76 -21.79
N VAL A 96 5.07 2.24 -22.45
CA VAL A 96 5.15 3.32 -23.43
C VAL A 96 4.23 4.45 -23.01
N LYS A 97 4.78 5.66 -22.86
CA LYS A 97 4.01 6.89 -22.71
C LYS A 97 3.66 7.42 -24.10
N ASN A 98 2.40 7.38 -24.48
CA ASN A 98 1.94 7.80 -25.80
C ASN A 98 0.67 8.65 -25.66
N ALA A 99 0.65 9.84 -26.28
CA ALA A 99 -0.50 10.74 -26.31
C ALA A 99 -1.13 11.04 -24.92
N GLY A 100 -0.31 11.10 -23.86
CA GLY A 100 -0.77 11.34 -22.49
C GLY A 100 -1.23 10.10 -21.72
N SER A 101 -1.36 8.95 -22.39
CA SER A 101 -1.63 7.65 -21.78
C SER A 101 -0.34 6.88 -21.54
N GLU A 102 -0.38 5.96 -20.57
CA GLU A 102 0.71 5.02 -20.30
C GLU A 102 0.22 3.62 -20.65
N LEU A 103 0.91 2.93 -21.55
CA LEU A 103 0.49 1.68 -22.15
C LEU A 103 1.48 0.57 -21.82
N ASN A 104 0.96 -0.60 -21.46
CA ASN A 104 1.67 -1.87 -21.43
C ASN A 104 1.57 -2.49 -22.83
N VAL A 105 2.65 -2.44 -23.60
CA VAL A 105 2.74 -3.00 -24.95
C VAL A 105 3.39 -4.38 -24.84
N PHE A 106 2.70 -5.41 -25.32
CA PHE A 106 3.17 -6.79 -25.27
C PHE A 106 3.75 -7.22 -26.62
N VAL A 107 4.88 -7.92 -26.58
CA VAL A 107 5.63 -8.31 -27.77
C VAL A 107 6.02 -9.79 -27.67
N ASP A 108 5.85 -10.52 -28.76
CA ASP A 108 6.38 -11.88 -28.88
C ASP A 108 7.92 -11.83 -28.91
N PRO A 109 8.62 -12.42 -27.92
CA PRO A 109 10.07 -12.38 -27.84
C PRO A 109 10.76 -13.18 -28.95
N TYR A 110 10.06 -14.07 -29.66
CA TYR A 110 10.61 -14.95 -30.69
C TYR A 110 10.36 -14.39 -32.10
N GLN A 111 9.16 -13.88 -32.36
CA GLN A 111 8.78 -13.36 -33.68
C GLN A 111 8.97 -11.84 -33.80
N GLY A 112 8.92 -11.12 -32.67
CA GLY A 112 8.96 -9.65 -32.64
C GLY A 112 7.64 -8.99 -33.00
N ASP A 113 6.55 -9.77 -33.05
CA ASP A 113 5.20 -9.27 -33.31
C ASP A 113 4.68 -8.50 -32.08
N VAL A 114 4.12 -7.32 -32.31
CA VAL A 114 3.42 -6.56 -31.28
C VAL A 114 2.03 -7.17 -31.10
N LEU A 115 1.82 -7.86 -29.98
CA LEU A 115 0.61 -8.62 -29.67
C LEU A 115 -0.58 -7.72 -29.32
N GLY A 116 -0.28 -6.51 -28.87
CA GLY A 116 -1.27 -5.49 -28.53
C GLY A 116 -0.85 -4.66 -27.31
N GLU A 117 -1.80 -3.89 -26.80
CA GLU A 117 -1.59 -2.97 -25.68
C GLU A 117 -2.69 -3.10 -24.62
N GLN A 118 -2.34 -2.69 -23.41
CA GLN A 118 -3.25 -2.55 -22.28
C GLN A 118 -2.93 -1.23 -21.57
N ASP A 119 -3.95 -0.45 -21.20
CA ASP A 119 -3.72 0.76 -20.40
C ASP A 119 -3.10 0.40 -19.04
N ALA A 120 -1.96 1.02 -18.72
CA ALA A 120 -1.20 0.72 -17.51
C ALA A 120 -1.87 1.24 -16.23
N LYS A 121 -2.78 2.22 -16.34
CA LYS A 121 -3.47 2.86 -15.21
C LYS A 121 -4.96 2.51 -15.16
N ASN A 122 -5.59 2.28 -16.30
CA ASN A 122 -7.01 1.98 -16.46
C ASN A 122 -7.25 0.49 -16.74
N ASN A 123 -6.71 -0.38 -15.89
CA ASN A 123 -7.02 -1.81 -15.87
C ASN A 123 -7.46 -2.23 -14.46
N LEU A 124 -8.10 -3.40 -14.35
CA LEU A 124 -8.71 -3.87 -13.09
C LEU A 124 -7.74 -3.83 -11.91
N GLN A 125 -6.50 -4.29 -12.11
CA GLN A 125 -5.51 -4.39 -11.05
C GLN A 125 -4.92 -3.04 -10.66
N ALA A 126 -4.62 -2.19 -11.66
CA ALA A 126 -4.15 -0.84 -11.43
C ALA A 126 -5.17 0.00 -10.65
N ILE A 127 -6.45 -0.08 -11.05
CA ILE A 127 -7.55 0.61 -10.36
C ILE A 127 -7.73 0.06 -8.95
N ALA A 128 -7.76 -1.27 -8.77
CA ALA A 128 -7.90 -1.87 -7.45
C ALA A 128 -6.78 -1.43 -6.50
N ARG A 129 -5.51 -1.45 -6.96
CA ARG A 129 -4.34 -1.00 -6.19
C ARG A 129 -4.42 0.49 -5.85
N ALA A 130 -4.76 1.34 -6.82
CA ALA A 130 -4.86 2.78 -6.60
C ALA A 130 -6.01 3.16 -5.65
N ILE A 131 -7.15 2.46 -5.72
CA ILE A 131 -8.24 2.64 -4.74
C ILE A 131 -7.80 2.16 -3.35
N HIS A 132 -7.12 1.01 -3.26
CA HIS A 132 -6.67 0.41 -2.01
C HIS A 132 -5.67 1.30 -1.26
N GLY A 133 -4.67 1.85 -1.96
CA GLY A 133 -3.64 2.68 -1.36
C GLY A 133 -4.04 4.14 -1.15
N GLU A 134 -4.73 4.75 -2.11
CA GLU A 134 -4.90 6.21 -2.15
C GLU A 134 -6.27 6.69 -2.66
N LEU A 135 -7.28 5.81 -2.76
CA LEU A 135 -8.62 6.15 -3.24
C LEU A 135 -8.68 6.79 -4.64
N MET A 136 -7.60 6.69 -5.43
CA MET A 136 -7.42 7.40 -6.71
C MET A 136 -7.49 8.94 -6.61
N ILE A 137 -7.25 9.52 -5.44
CA ILE A 137 -7.24 10.98 -5.23
C ILE A 137 -5.88 11.47 -4.70
N GLY A 138 -4.83 10.68 -4.94
CA GLY A 138 -3.45 10.99 -4.57
C GLY A 138 -3.24 11.14 -3.07
N THR A 139 -2.40 12.10 -2.68
CA THR A 139 -1.97 12.30 -1.29
C THR A 139 -3.13 12.42 -0.30
N VAL A 140 -4.23 13.06 -0.69
CA VAL A 140 -5.41 13.21 0.20
C VAL A 140 -5.99 11.84 0.55
N GLY A 141 -6.10 10.95 -0.44
CA GLY A 141 -6.67 9.63 -0.23
C GLY A 141 -5.73 8.73 0.55
N ASP A 142 -4.42 8.79 0.27
CA ASP A 142 -3.39 8.15 1.11
C ASP A 142 -3.52 8.58 2.58
N ARG A 143 -3.72 9.88 2.88
CA ARG A 143 -3.94 10.37 4.26
C ARG A 143 -5.21 9.82 4.88
N LEU A 144 -6.28 9.68 4.09
CA LEU A 144 -7.55 9.11 4.56
C LEU A 144 -7.41 7.61 4.88
N ILE A 145 -6.70 6.85 4.03
CA ILE A 145 -6.42 5.43 4.24
C ILE A 145 -5.50 5.23 5.45
N GLU A 146 -4.42 5.99 5.57
CA GLU A 146 -3.53 5.97 6.75
C GLU A 146 -4.30 6.29 8.04
N MET A 147 -5.16 7.31 8.02
CA MET A 147 -6.02 7.65 9.15
C MET A 147 -7.02 6.54 9.48
N ALA A 148 -7.65 5.92 8.47
CA ALA A 148 -8.55 4.79 8.67
C ALA A 148 -7.83 3.56 9.24
N ALA A 149 -6.60 3.28 8.80
CA ALA A 149 -5.77 2.21 9.32
C ALA A 149 -5.38 2.46 10.78
N GLY A 150 -4.94 3.67 11.11
CA GLY A 150 -4.62 4.06 12.49
C GLY A 150 -5.83 3.96 13.43
N TRP A 151 -7.01 4.43 12.99
CA TRP A 151 -8.26 4.22 13.75
C TRP A 151 -8.67 2.74 13.80
N GLY A 152 -8.35 1.95 12.77
CA GLY A 152 -8.48 0.50 12.78
C GLY A 152 -7.71 -0.15 13.93
N ILE A 153 -6.50 0.32 14.22
CA ILE A 153 -5.70 -0.19 15.36
C ILE A 153 -6.36 0.17 16.68
N VAL A 154 -6.85 1.41 16.82
CA VAL A 154 -7.65 1.83 17.99
C VAL A 154 -8.89 0.94 18.14
N LEU A 155 -9.54 0.57 17.03
CA LEU A 155 -10.70 -0.33 17.03
C LEU A 155 -10.34 -1.75 17.45
N VAL A 156 -9.21 -2.29 17.03
CA VAL A 156 -8.74 -3.61 17.48
C VAL A 156 -8.51 -3.59 18.99
N VAL A 157 -7.76 -2.60 19.50
CA VAL A 157 -7.46 -2.48 20.94
C VAL A 157 -8.74 -2.31 21.77
N SER A 158 -9.61 -1.39 21.36
CA SER A 158 -10.89 -1.17 22.05
C SER A 158 -11.84 -2.36 21.91
N GLY A 159 -11.84 -3.06 20.78
CA GLY A 159 -12.62 -4.27 20.53
C GLY A 159 -12.22 -5.40 21.46
N VAL A 160 -10.91 -5.67 21.59
CA VAL A 160 -10.37 -6.66 22.55
C VAL A 160 -10.76 -6.30 23.99
N PHE A 161 -10.65 -5.03 24.37
CA PHE A 161 -11.07 -4.56 25.70
C PHE A 161 -12.57 -4.77 25.98
N LEU A 162 -13.43 -4.50 24.98
CA LEU A 162 -14.88 -4.67 25.06
C LEU A 162 -15.31 -6.13 25.05
N TRP A 163 -14.59 -6.96 24.29
CA TRP A 163 -14.83 -8.39 24.18
C TRP A 163 -14.35 -9.16 25.42
N TRP A 164 -13.29 -8.68 26.09
CA TRP A 164 -12.60 -9.41 27.16
C TRP A 164 -13.57 -10.12 28.12
N PRO A 165 -13.45 -11.46 28.27
CA PRO A 165 -14.45 -12.26 28.99
C PRO A 165 -14.53 -11.84 30.45
N ARG A 166 -15.74 -11.51 30.90
CA ARG A 166 -16.06 -11.10 32.29
C ARG A 166 -17.03 -12.07 32.98
N GLY A 167 -17.21 -13.27 32.41
CA GLY A 167 -18.14 -14.31 32.87
C GLY A 167 -17.67 -15.73 32.48
N LYS A 168 -18.45 -16.76 32.84
CA LYS A 168 -18.00 -18.18 32.84
C LYS A 168 -18.36 -19.04 31.59
N GLY A 169 -18.83 -18.46 30.48
CA GLY A 169 -19.29 -19.24 29.32
C GLY A 169 -18.64 -18.83 27.99
N GLY A 170 -18.30 -19.81 27.13
CA GLY A 170 -17.65 -19.56 25.83
C GLY A 170 -18.59 -19.24 24.65
N ALA A 171 -19.89 -19.52 24.77
CA ALA A 171 -20.85 -19.28 23.69
C ALA A 171 -21.17 -17.79 23.53
N GLY A 172 -21.01 -17.26 22.31
CA GLY A 172 -21.08 -15.82 22.01
C GLY A 172 -19.81 -15.05 22.38
N ILE A 173 -18.75 -15.76 22.79
CA ILE A 173 -17.41 -15.23 23.07
C ILE A 173 -16.39 -15.86 22.11
N LEU A 174 -16.32 -17.20 22.07
CA LEU A 174 -15.40 -17.97 21.23
C LEU A 174 -16.05 -18.58 19.98
N TRP A 175 -17.36 -18.89 20.04
CA TRP A 175 -18.14 -19.41 18.92
C TRP A 175 -19.51 -18.75 18.85
N PRO A 176 -20.07 -18.51 17.64
CA PRO A 176 -21.34 -17.82 17.50
C PRO A 176 -22.50 -18.76 17.88
N ARG A 177 -23.55 -18.23 18.53
CA ARG A 177 -24.77 -19.01 18.78
C ARG A 177 -25.65 -18.99 17.54
N LEU A 178 -25.40 -19.92 16.62
CA LEU A 178 -26.09 -20.02 15.32
C LEU A 178 -27.61 -20.25 15.44
N SER A 179 -28.09 -20.73 16.58
CA SER A 179 -29.54 -20.83 16.89
C SER A 179 -30.19 -19.48 17.21
N SER A 180 -29.41 -18.43 17.50
CA SER A 180 -29.92 -17.09 17.75
C SER A 180 -30.39 -16.43 16.45
N LYS A 181 -31.40 -15.56 16.55
CA LYS A 181 -31.90 -14.79 15.40
C LYS A 181 -31.75 -13.28 15.62
N GLY A 182 -31.83 -12.52 14.53
CA GLY A 182 -31.85 -11.06 14.56
C GLY A 182 -30.57 -10.46 15.15
N ARG A 183 -30.70 -9.47 16.04
CA ARG A 183 -29.57 -8.68 16.56
C ARG A 183 -28.54 -9.53 17.32
N VAL A 184 -28.98 -10.58 18.01
CA VAL A 184 -28.08 -11.41 18.82
C VAL A 184 -27.10 -12.20 17.94
N LEU A 185 -27.57 -12.74 16.81
CA LEU A 185 -26.71 -13.44 15.86
C LEU A 185 -25.65 -12.49 15.28
N TRP A 186 -26.05 -11.32 14.80
CA TRP A 186 -25.11 -10.34 14.24
C TRP A 186 -24.06 -9.88 15.26
N ARG A 187 -24.48 -9.67 16.51
CA ARG A 187 -23.56 -9.37 17.62
C ARG A 187 -22.55 -10.50 17.84
N ASP A 188 -23.00 -11.74 17.83
CA ASP A 188 -22.13 -12.89 18.02
C ASP A 188 -21.16 -13.07 16.84
N LEU A 189 -21.63 -12.87 15.60
CA LEU A 189 -20.76 -12.86 14.41
C LEU A 189 -19.68 -11.77 14.53
N HIS A 190 -20.06 -10.54 14.84
CA HIS A 190 -19.10 -9.44 15.02
C HIS A 190 -18.09 -9.74 16.14
N ALA A 191 -18.56 -10.18 17.30
CA ALA A 191 -17.72 -10.41 18.47
C ALA A 191 -16.75 -11.58 18.26
N VAL A 192 -17.21 -12.69 17.69
CA VAL A 192 -16.38 -13.89 17.48
C VAL A 192 -15.39 -13.67 16.34
N THR A 193 -15.84 -13.11 15.22
CA THR A 193 -14.94 -12.77 14.11
C THR A 193 -13.93 -11.70 14.53
N GLY A 194 -14.36 -10.70 15.29
CA GLY A 194 -13.47 -9.68 15.85
C GLY A 194 -12.43 -10.26 16.81
N PHE A 195 -12.79 -11.25 17.64
CA PHE A 195 -11.83 -11.91 18.53
C PHE A 195 -10.77 -12.71 17.77
N TRP A 196 -11.18 -13.67 16.93
CA TRP A 196 -10.25 -14.50 16.16
C TRP A 196 -9.46 -13.68 15.13
N GLY A 197 -10.08 -12.63 14.61
CA GLY A 197 -9.48 -11.74 13.62
C GLY A 197 -8.63 -10.61 14.21
N ALA A 198 -8.67 -10.35 15.52
CA ALA A 198 -8.01 -9.18 16.11
C ALA A 198 -6.50 -9.16 15.84
N ALA A 199 -5.81 -10.28 16.10
CA ALA A 199 -4.38 -10.39 15.86
C ALA A 199 -4.04 -10.32 14.36
N LEU A 200 -4.82 -11.01 13.52
CA LEU A 200 -4.62 -11.02 12.08
C LEU A 200 -4.83 -9.62 11.48
N LEU A 201 -5.92 -8.94 11.85
CA LEU A 201 -6.21 -7.57 11.45
C LEU A 201 -5.13 -6.61 11.97
N LEU A 202 -4.63 -6.78 13.20
CA LEU A 202 -3.54 -5.96 13.71
C LEU A 202 -2.28 -6.12 12.85
N VAL A 203 -1.91 -7.34 12.47
CA VAL A 203 -0.79 -7.59 11.56
C VAL A 203 -1.01 -6.90 10.21
N MET A 204 -2.20 -7.02 9.61
CA MET A 204 -2.52 -6.38 8.33
C MET A 204 -2.47 -4.85 8.40
N LEU A 205 -2.96 -4.26 9.49
CA LEU A 205 -2.93 -2.81 9.70
C LEU A 205 -1.49 -2.32 9.92
N LEU A 206 -0.71 -3.03 10.74
CA LEU A 206 0.68 -2.69 11.00
C LEU A 206 1.56 -2.82 9.76
N SER A 207 1.42 -3.92 9.00
CA SER A 207 2.15 -4.08 7.74
C SER A 207 1.73 -2.98 6.76
N GLY A 208 0.43 -2.82 6.52
CA GLY A 208 -0.11 -1.80 5.60
C GLY A 208 0.38 -0.37 5.88
N MET A 209 0.52 0.00 7.16
CA MET A 209 1.02 1.33 7.51
C MET A 209 2.48 1.55 7.14
N THR A 210 3.32 0.51 7.10
CA THR A 210 4.77 0.65 6.86
C THR A 210 5.13 1.30 5.52
N TRP A 211 4.20 1.31 4.56
CA TRP A 211 4.38 1.94 3.25
C TRP A 211 3.36 3.05 2.94
N THR A 212 2.70 3.59 3.97
CA THR A 212 1.84 4.79 3.80
C THR A 212 2.67 6.04 3.59
N GLY A 213 2.10 7.04 2.90
CA GLY A 213 2.88 8.20 2.46
C GLY A 213 3.44 9.11 3.56
N PHE A 214 3.00 9.00 4.82
CA PHE A 214 3.45 9.88 5.92
C PHE A 214 4.01 9.04 7.05
N TRP A 215 3.21 8.13 7.60
CA TRP A 215 3.69 7.24 8.64
C TRP A 215 4.76 6.30 8.09
N GLY A 216 4.52 5.68 6.93
CA GLY A 216 5.50 4.80 6.27
C GLY A 216 6.79 5.54 5.89
N ALA A 217 6.68 6.76 5.36
CA ALA A 217 7.86 7.61 5.09
C ALA A 217 8.67 7.91 6.36
N LYS A 218 8.00 8.31 7.45
CA LYS A 218 8.65 8.57 8.74
C LYS A 218 9.21 7.30 9.38
N TYR A 219 8.53 6.18 9.22
CA TYR A 219 8.99 4.87 9.66
C TYR A 219 10.28 4.49 8.92
N ALA A 220 10.33 4.65 7.60
CA ALA A 220 11.50 4.36 6.78
C ALA A 220 12.72 5.22 7.14
N GLU A 221 12.55 6.51 7.49
CA GLU A 221 13.66 7.37 7.97
C GLU A 221 14.43 6.77 9.17
N VAL A 222 13.77 5.95 10.00
CA VAL A 222 14.37 5.35 11.19
C VAL A 222 15.31 4.19 10.83
N TRP A 223 15.00 3.42 9.78
CA TRP A 223 15.68 2.15 9.52
C TRP A 223 16.32 2.04 8.14
N ASN A 224 15.96 2.88 7.17
CA ASN A 224 16.41 2.77 5.80
C ASN A 224 17.84 3.27 5.59
N ARG A 225 18.77 2.69 6.34
CA ARG A 225 20.19 2.97 6.31
C ARG A 225 20.88 1.76 5.73
N PHE A 226 21.13 1.79 4.44
CA PHE A 226 22.00 0.82 3.78
C PHE A 226 23.46 1.07 4.17
N PRO A 227 24.34 0.07 4.04
CA PRO A 227 25.77 0.28 4.23
C PRO A 227 26.24 1.47 3.39
N ALA A 228 26.79 2.50 4.06
CA ALA A 228 27.24 3.74 3.41
C ALA A 228 28.20 3.44 2.23
N ALA A 229 29.04 2.42 2.39
CA ALA A 229 29.99 1.94 1.41
C ALA A 229 29.39 1.64 0.01
N MET A 230 28.09 1.36 -0.10
CA MET A 230 27.45 1.12 -1.41
C MET A 230 27.20 2.41 -2.20
N TRP A 231 27.29 3.57 -1.56
CA TRP A 231 26.90 4.86 -2.10
C TRP A 231 27.93 5.97 -1.84
N ASP A 232 29.07 5.62 -1.26
CA ASP A 232 30.11 6.58 -0.87
C ASP A 232 30.97 7.01 -2.06
N SER A 233 31.13 6.13 -3.06
CA SER A 233 31.96 6.37 -4.25
C SER A 233 31.15 6.73 -5.51
N VAL A 234 29.85 6.96 -5.37
CA VAL A 234 28.95 7.15 -6.51
C VAL A 234 28.22 8.49 -6.38
N PRO A 235 28.25 9.35 -7.41
CA PRO A 235 27.47 10.58 -7.44
C PRO A 235 25.97 10.28 -7.27
N LYS A 236 25.31 11.06 -6.40
CA LYS A 236 23.89 10.89 -6.06
C LYS A 236 23.11 12.11 -6.50
N SER A 237 21.91 11.87 -7.03
CA SER A 237 20.93 12.92 -7.28
C SER A 237 20.05 13.17 -6.05
N ASP A 238 19.33 14.29 -6.06
CA ASP A 238 18.29 14.59 -5.07
C ASP A 238 17.01 13.76 -5.26
N GLU A 239 16.90 13.04 -6.39
CA GLU A 239 15.81 12.10 -6.67
C GLU A 239 15.98 10.81 -5.84
N GLN A 240 14.87 10.32 -5.30
CA GLN A 240 14.83 9.07 -4.55
C GLN A 240 14.22 7.97 -5.42
N ALA A 241 14.59 6.70 -5.17
CA ALA A 241 14.08 5.57 -5.95
C ALA A 241 12.55 5.42 -5.88
N ARG A 242 11.86 6.02 -4.89
CA ARG A 242 10.39 6.09 -4.86
C ARG A 242 9.78 6.73 -6.09
N SER A 243 10.51 7.58 -6.82
CA SER A 243 10.01 8.18 -8.07
C SER A 243 9.78 7.15 -9.18
N LEU A 244 10.36 5.96 -9.04
CA LEU A 244 10.14 4.81 -9.92
C LEU A 244 8.85 4.02 -9.56
N ASN A 245 8.28 4.27 -8.39
CA ASN A 245 7.03 3.67 -7.93
C ASN A 245 5.86 4.63 -8.14
N THR A 246 4.70 4.07 -8.46
CA THR A 246 3.46 4.82 -8.65
C THR A 246 2.33 4.12 -7.92
N ALA A 247 1.16 4.76 -7.81
CA ALA A 247 -0.04 4.13 -7.24
C ALA A 247 -0.46 2.84 -8.00
N THR A 248 -0.11 2.73 -9.28
CA THR A 248 -0.53 1.61 -10.15
C THR A 248 0.59 0.60 -10.43
N ARG A 249 1.84 0.89 -10.08
CA ARG A 249 2.99 0.00 -10.32
C ARG A 249 4.05 0.13 -9.21
N GLN A 250 4.49 -1.02 -8.69
CA GLN A 250 5.70 -1.14 -7.88
C GLN A 250 6.86 -1.61 -8.77
N THR A 251 7.92 -0.83 -8.84
CA THR A 251 9.14 -1.11 -9.63
C THR A 251 10.27 -1.55 -8.71
N VAL A 252 10.59 -0.74 -7.70
CA VAL A 252 11.61 -1.07 -6.68
C VAL A 252 10.95 -1.57 -5.40
N PRO A 253 11.59 -2.48 -4.64
CA PRO A 253 11.14 -2.87 -3.31
C PRO A 253 10.92 -1.67 -2.38
N TRP A 254 10.03 -1.78 -1.40
CA TRP A 254 9.71 -0.70 -0.45
C TRP A 254 10.92 -0.24 0.36
N ALA A 255 11.83 -1.15 0.68
CA ALA A 255 13.11 -0.86 1.32
C ALA A 255 13.98 0.06 0.46
N MET A 256 13.83 0.03 -0.86
CA MET A 256 14.64 0.88 -1.73
C MET A 256 14.04 2.27 -1.93
N GLU A 257 12.77 2.52 -1.61
CA GLU A 257 12.09 3.77 -1.97
C GLU A 257 12.80 5.05 -1.50
N ASN A 258 13.31 5.05 -0.27
CA ASN A 258 13.95 6.24 0.29
C ASN A 258 15.47 6.27 0.09
N THR A 259 15.98 5.50 -0.88
CA THR A 259 17.38 5.58 -1.29
C THR A 259 17.58 6.63 -2.38
N PRO A 260 18.72 7.35 -2.39
CA PRO A 260 19.04 8.29 -3.46
C PRO A 260 19.30 7.53 -4.77
N MET A 261 18.93 8.12 -5.89
CA MET A 261 19.25 7.59 -7.22
C MET A 261 20.67 7.98 -7.61
N PRO A 262 21.52 7.05 -8.08
CA PRO A 262 22.82 7.40 -8.61
C PRO A 262 22.70 8.24 -9.88
N MET A 263 23.81 8.86 -10.26
CA MET A 263 23.94 9.59 -11.51
C MET A 263 25.01 8.97 -12.40
N SER A 264 24.76 9.02 -13.71
CA SER A 264 25.72 8.58 -14.71
C SER A 264 26.81 9.61 -15.01
N GLY A 265 28.05 9.11 -15.15
CA GLY A 265 29.23 9.78 -15.70
C GLY A 265 30.19 10.49 -14.72
N ASP A 266 31.50 10.42 -15.01
CA ASP A 266 32.56 11.34 -14.53
C ASP A 266 32.36 12.78 -15.06
N HIS A 267 31.50 12.96 -16.06
CA HIS A 267 31.20 14.25 -16.70
C HIS A 267 30.16 15.10 -15.98
N ALA A 268 29.56 14.61 -14.88
CA ALA A 268 28.67 15.41 -14.04
C ALA A 268 29.37 16.68 -13.51
N GLU A 269 30.67 16.62 -13.24
CA GLU A 269 31.47 17.74 -12.74
C GLU A 269 31.70 18.84 -13.80
N HIS A 270 31.71 18.50 -15.09
CA HIS A 270 31.93 19.48 -16.17
C HIS A 270 30.65 20.14 -16.69
N MET A 271 29.47 19.66 -16.30
CA MET A 271 28.17 20.21 -16.74
C MET A 271 27.57 21.22 -15.76
N ALA A 272 28.18 21.43 -14.57
CA ALA A 272 27.72 22.44 -13.60
C ALA A 272 27.85 23.90 -14.09
N HIS A 273 28.40 24.14 -15.28
CA HIS A 273 28.61 25.47 -15.86
C HIS A 273 27.93 25.72 -17.23
N GLY A 274 27.11 24.79 -17.74
CA GLY A 274 26.41 24.95 -19.02
C GLY A 274 24.98 24.46 -18.94
N GLY A 275 24.04 25.23 -19.51
CA GLY A 275 22.60 25.04 -19.32
C GLY A 275 22.08 23.64 -19.66
N ALA A 276 21.04 23.24 -18.94
CA ALA A 276 20.37 21.95 -18.97
C ALA A 276 20.04 21.45 -20.39
N SER A 277 20.82 20.49 -20.89
CA SER A 277 20.44 19.65 -22.03
C SER A 277 19.71 18.41 -21.53
N THR A 278 18.47 18.21 -22.00
CA THR A 278 17.57 17.11 -21.61
C THR A 278 17.78 15.81 -22.39
N ALA A 279 18.76 15.74 -23.29
CA ALA A 279 19.04 14.56 -24.11
C ALA A 279 20.46 14.01 -23.84
N PRO A 280 20.66 12.68 -23.81
CA PRO A 280 22.00 12.09 -23.73
C PRO A 280 22.87 12.56 -24.90
N ALA A 281 24.04 13.11 -24.59
CA ALA A 281 24.97 13.63 -25.60
C ALA A 281 25.91 12.55 -26.17
N ALA A 282 25.99 11.38 -25.53
CA ALA A 282 26.87 10.27 -25.90
C ALA A 282 26.05 9.00 -26.21
N PRO A 283 26.60 8.06 -27.02
CA PRO A 283 25.97 6.77 -27.25
C PRO A 283 25.78 6.07 -25.90
N THR A 284 24.55 5.66 -25.61
CA THR A 284 24.27 4.82 -24.45
C THR A 284 24.56 3.36 -24.79
N ILE A 285 24.81 2.55 -23.77
CA ILE A 285 24.84 1.09 -23.90
C ILE A 285 23.50 0.57 -24.46
N SER A 286 23.53 -0.59 -25.11
CA SER A 286 22.31 -1.18 -25.70
C SER A 286 21.38 -1.74 -24.63
N LEU A 287 20.10 -1.92 -24.96
CA LEU A 287 19.16 -2.56 -24.03
C LEU A 287 19.54 -4.01 -23.77
N GLN A 288 20.06 -4.71 -24.78
CA GLN A 288 20.57 -6.07 -24.61
C GLN A 288 21.73 -6.11 -23.62
N ASP A 289 22.68 -5.16 -23.68
CA ASP A 289 23.80 -5.11 -22.72
C ASP A 289 23.28 -4.99 -21.28
N VAL A 290 22.27 -4.16 -21.03
CA VAL A 290 21.66 -4.02 -19.69
C VAL A 290 20.96 -5.31 -19.26
N GLN A 291 20.28 -6.00 -20.17
CA GLN A 291 19.68 -7.30 -19.89
C GLN A 291 20.74 -8.37 -19.60
N ASP A 292 21.85 -8.35 -20.31
CA ASP A 292 22.97 -9.27 -20.12
C ASP A 292 23.66 -9.01 -18.78
N ILE A 293 23.79 -7.75 -18.36
CA ILE A 293 24.24 -7.38 -17.01
C ILE A 293 23.29 -7.97 -15.96
N ALA A 294 21.97 -7.87 -16.13
CA ALA A 294 21.01 -8.47 -15.20
C ALA A 294 21.20 -10.00 -15.09
N ALA A 295 21.41 -10.67 -16.22
CA ALA A 295 21.67 -12.11 -16.27
C ALA A 295 23.02 -12.48 -15.62
N GLN A 296 24.09 -11.73 -15.90
CA GLN A 296 25.42 -11.91 -15.33
C GLN A 296 25.40 -11.71 -13.80
N ARG A 297 24.61 -10.75 -13.33
CA ARG A 297 24.39 -10.46 -11.90
C ARG A 297 23.34 -11.36 -11.27
N GLN A 298 22.86 -12.37 -11.98
CA GLN A 298 21.92 -13.38 -11.49
C GLN A 298 20.66 -12.75 -10.87
N VAL A 299 20.10 -11.72 -11.53
CA VAL A 299 18.80 -11.16 -11.14
C VAL A 299 17.71 -12.15 -11.52
N GLU A 300 16.84 -12.48 -10.56
CA GLU A 300 15.73 -13.42 -10.77
C GLU A 300 14.73 -12.90 -11.83
N PRO A 301 14.20 -13.78 -12.71
CA PRO A 301 13.21 -13.40 -13.71
C PRO A 301 11.98 -12.70 -13.09
N GLY A 302 11.39 -11.77 -13.84
CA GLY A 302 10.34 -10.88 -13.35
C GLY A 302 10.83 -9.49 -12.96
N TYR A 303 12.13 -9.21 -13.15
CA TYR A 303 12.66 -7.85 -13.10
C TYR A 303 12.16 -6.98 -14.25
N SER A 304 12.34 -5.68 -14.06
CA SER A 304 12.12 -4.66 -15.06
C SER A 304 13.38 -3.80 -15.22
N ILE A 305 13.59 -3.28 -16.43
CA ILE A 305 14.64 -2.33 -16.77
C ILE A 305 13.97 -0.99 -17.02
N THR A 306 14.18 -0.03 -16.13
CA THR A 306 13.70 1.34 -16.29
C THR A 306 14.75 2.16 -17.02
N PHE A 307 14.33 2.89 -18.06
CA PHE A 307 15.23 3.72 -18.87
C PHE A 307 15.58 5.03 -18.14
N PRO A 308 16.80 5.56 -18.34
CA PRO A 308 17.14 6.90 -17.88
C PRO A 308 16.25 7.95 -18.57
N SER A 309 15.73 8.91 -17.80
CA SER A 309 14.92 10.01 -18.31
C SER A 309 15.71 11.28 -18.61
N THR A 310 16.97 11.34 -18.17
CA THR A 310 17.87 12.49 -18.29
C THR A 310 19.28 12.04 -18.68
N ALA A 311 20.11 12.98 -19.14
CA ALA A 311 21.51 12.71 -19.51
C ALA A 311 22.39 12.24 -18.33
N SER A 312 22.00 12.53 -17.09
CA SER A 312 22.66 12.06 -15.88
C SER A 312 21.93 10.89 -15.21
N GLY A 313 20.82 10.43 -15.79
CA GLY A 313 20.04 9.32 -15.24
C GLY A 313 20.78 7.99 -15.38
N VAL A 314 20.22 6.93 -14.82
CA VAL A 314 20.78 5.57 -14.87
C VAL A 314 19.73 4.60 -15.37
N PHE A 315 20.17 3.48 -15.96
CA PHE A 315 19.28 2.34 -16.09
C PHE A 315 19.05 1.74 -14.70
N THR A 316 17.81 1.38 -14.40
CA THR A 316 17.48 0.71 -13.14
C THR A 316 16.88 -0.64 -13.41
N ILE A 317 17.60 -1.70 -13.04
CA ILE A 317 17.12 -3.09 -13.07
C ILE A 317 16.56 -3.37 -11.68
N ALA A 318 15.26 -3.63 -11.56
CA ALA A 318 14.64 -3.92 -10.28
C ALA A 318 13.63 -5.05 -10.35
N VAL A 319 13.63 -5.90 -9.33
CA VAL A 319 12.62 -6.92 -9.07
C VAL A 319 12.10 -6.78 -7.65
N PHE A 320 10.78 -6.64 -7.53
CA PHE A 320 10.05 -6.80 -6.28
C PHE A 320 9.41 -8.19 -6.28
N ALA A 321 10.17 -9.16 -5.77
CA ALA A 321 9.88 -10.57 -5.95
C ALA A 321 8.71 -11.04 -5.07
N ASP A 322 8.19 -12.25 -5.35
CA ASP A 322 7.21 -12.91 -4.48
C ASP A 322 7.84 -13.41 -3.17
N ASP A 323 9.15 -13.71 -3.22
CA ASP A 323 10.00 -13.99 -2.07
C ASP A 323 11.05 -12.88 -1.97
N PRO A 324 11.02 -12.03 -0.93
CA PRO A 324 11.86 -10.84 -0.86
C PRO A 324 13.35 -11.16 -0.72
N ARG A 325 13.70 -12.43 -0.46
CA ARG A 325 15.10 -12.90 -0.54
C ARG A 325 15.69 -12.79 -1.94
N ASN A 326 14.82 -12.72 -2.95
CA ASN A 326 15.17 -12.58 -4.35
C ASN A 326 15.08 -11.13 -4.85
N ASP A 327 14.76 -10.19 -3.97
CA ASP A 327 14.73 -8.77 -4.32
C ASP A 327 16.09 -8.31 -4.82
N ALA A 328 16.07 -7.51 -5.88
CA ALA A 328 17.25 -6.88 -6.44
C ALA A 328 16.92 -5.48 -6.93
N THR A 329 17.84 -4.54 -6.71
CA THR A 329 17.81 -3.21 -7.31
C THR A 329 19.22 -2.85 -7.72
N LEU A 330 19.46 -2.84 -9.03
CA LEU A 330 20.72 -2.47 -9.64
C LEU A 330 20.54 -1.17 -10.40
N HIS A 331 21.51 -0.28 -10.25
CA HIS A 331 21.61 0.92 -11.05
C HIS A 331 22.84 0.81 -11.94
N VAL A 332 22.65 0.98 -13.24
CA VAL A 332 23.67 0.79 -14.27
C VAL A 332 23.91 2.12 -14.97
N ASP A 333 25.19 2.49 -15.08
CA ASP A 333 25.60 3.68 -15.81
C ASP A 333 25.19 3.56 -17.29
N GLN A 334 24.49 4.57 -17.79
CA GLN A 334 23.92 4.52 -19.14
C GLN A 334 24.97 4.60 -20.26
N TYR A 335 26.22 4.97 -19.97
CA TYR A 335 27.30 5.14 -20.96
C TYR A 335 28.36 4.05 -20.85
N SER A 336 28.81 3.71 -19.64
CA SER A 336 29.88 2.74 -19.40
C SER A 336 29.39 1.30 -19.20
N GLY A 337 28.12 1.12 -18.80
CA GLY A 337 27.61 -0.18 -18.36
C GLY A 337 28.11 -0.62 -16.98
N GLU A 338 28.79 0.26 -16.25
CA GLU A 338 29.21 -0.01 -14.87
C GLU A 338 27.99 -0.14 -13.95
N VAL A 339 27.99 -1.15 -13.09
CA VAL A 339 26.97 -1.30 -12.05
C VAL A 339 27.34 -0.40 -10.88
N LEU A 340 26.68 0.75 -10.82
CA LEU A 340 26.91 1.79 -9.81
C LEU A 340 26.40 1.37 -8.43
N ALA A 341 25.30 0.61 -8.38
CA ALA A 341 24.78 0.04 -7.15
C ALA A 341 24.15 -1.32 -7.44
N ASP A 342 24.33 -2.28 -6.53
CA ASP A 342 23.69 -3.60 -6.56
C ASP A 342 23.19 -3.91 -5.14
N VAL A 343 21.91 -3.63 -4.90
CA VAL A 343 21.28 -3.84 -3.59
C VAL A 343 20.41 -5.08 -3.61
N ARG A 344 20.60 -5.91 -2.59
CA ARG A 344 20.02 -7.25 -2.45
C ARG A 344 19.55 -7.48 -1.01
N TRP A 345 18.83 -8.58 -0.79
CA TRP A 345 18.34 -8.99 0.52
C TRP A 345 19.40 -9.08 1.62
N GLU A 346 20.62 -9.54 1.29
CA GLU A 346 21.72 -9.63 2.25
C GLU A 346 22.16 -8.25 2.77
N HIS A 347 21.96 -7.20 1.98
CA HIS A 347 22.25 -5.81 2.33
C HIS A 347 21.14 -5.15 3.16
N TYR A 348 19.96 -5.78 3.26
CA TYR A 348 18.84 -5.27 4.03
C TYR A 348 19.09 -5.46 5.53
N GLY A 349 18.91 -4.37 6.30
CA GLY A 349 18.88 -4.44 7.75
C GLY A 349 17.67 -5.24 8.27
N ASN A 350 17.70 -5.66 9.53
CA ASN A 350 16.62 -6.50 10.11
C ASN A 350 15.22 -5.88 9.99
N VAL A 351 15.11 -4.56 10.12
CA VAL A 351 13.82 -3.86 10.00
C VAL A 351 13.36 -3.80 8.54
N ALA A 352 14.28 -3.60 7.60
CA ALA A 352 13.99 -3.66 6.17
C ALA A 352 13.47 -5.05 5.77
N ARG A 353 14.16 -6.11 6.21
CA ARG A 353 13.76 -7.50 6.01
C ARG A 353 12.38 -7.79 6.60
N ALA A 354 12.13 -7.34 7.82
CA ALA A 354 10.83 -7.52 8.46
C ALA A 354 9.70 -6.76 7.75
N THR A 355 10.00 -5.56 7.23
CA THR A 355 9.06 -4.74 6.47
C THR A 355 8.71 -5.40 5.15
N GLU A 356 9.71 -5.78 4.35
CA GLU A 356 9.51 -6.46 3.07
C GLU A 356 8.76 -7.79 3.25
N LEU A 357 9.16 -8.58 4.24
CA LEU A 357 8.45 -9.81 4.59
C LEU A 357 6.98 -9.51 4.95
N GLY A 358 6.74 -8.45 5.73
CA GLY A 358 5.40 -8.00 6.08
C GLY A 358 4.58 -7.58 4.86
N VAL A 359 5.19 -6.89 3.89
CA VAL A 359 4.55 -6.48 2.63
C VAL A 359 4.17 -7.70 1.80
N VAL A 360 5.12 -8.60 1.50
CA VAL A 360 4.82 -9.76 0.63
C VAL A 360 3.82 -10.73 1.26
N LEU A 361 3.80 -10.82 2.59
CA LEU A 361 2.80 -11.58 3.32
C LEU A 361 1.44 -10.89 3.21
N HIS A 362 1.37 -9.57 3.43
CA HIS A 362 0.15 -8.77 3.28
C HIS A 362 -0.44 -8.86 1.88
N GLU A 363 0.38 -8.73 0.84
CA GLU A 363 -0.05 -8.82 -0.57
C GLU A 363 -0.40 -10.25 -1.01
N GLY A 364 -0.12 -11.26 -0.17
CA GLY A 364 -0.40 -12.66 -0.50
C GLY A 364 0.56 -13.31 -1.49
N LYS A 365 1.72 -12.67 -1.76
CA LYS A 365 2.69 -13.11 -2.78
C LYS A 365 3.55 -14.29 -2.30
N MET A 366 4.04 -14.21 -1.06
CA MET A 366 4.94 -15.24 -0.51
C MET A 366 4.21 -16.58 -0.35
N PHE A 367 4.85 -17.73 -0.63
CA PHE A 367 4.23 -19.06 -0.54
C PHE A 367 3.05 -19.35 -1.50
N GLY A 368 2.84 -18.48 -2.51
CA GLY A 368 1.84 -18.68 -3.56
C GLY A 368 0.42 -18.86 -3.00
N LEU A 369 -0.30 -19.88 -3.50
CA LEU A 369 -1.72 -20.08 -3.21
C LEU A 369 -2.03 -20.21 -1.71
N PHE A 370 -1.11 -20.76 -0.90
CA PHE A 370 -1.33 -20.89 0.54
C PHE A 370 -1.55 -19.53 1.20
N ASN A 371 -0.67 -18.57 0.93
CA ASN A 371 -0.80 -17.23 1.47
C ASN A 371 -1.99 -16.47 0.88
N GLN A 372 -2.27 -16.67 -0.42
CA GLN A 372 -3.50 -16.13 -1.03
C GLN A 372 -4.77 -16.59 -0.29
N ILE A 373 -4.86 -17.87 0.08
CA ILE A 373 -6.01 -18.38 0.84
C ILE A 373 -6.06 -17.75 2.24
N VAL A 374 -4.93 -17.63 2.93
CA VAL A 374 -4.86 -17.00 4.27
C VAL A 374 -5.32 -15.55 4.21
N ILE A 375 -4.79 -14.75 3.28
CA ILE A 375 -5.17 -13.34 3.11
C ILE A 375 -6.64 -13.20 2.69
N LEU A 376 -7.15 -14.07 1.80
CA LEU A 376 -8.57 -14.10 1.46
C LEU A 376 -9.46 -14.32 2.69
N LEU A 377 -9.11 -15.28 3.55
CA LEU A 377 -9.86 -15.53 4.79
C LEU A 377 -9.83 -14.31 5.71
N ILE A 378 -8.69 -13.64 5.83
CA ILE A 378 -8.57 -12.40 6.61
C ILE A 378 -9.48 -11.30 6.03
N CYS A 379 -9.46 -11.08 4.72
CA CYS A 379 -10.34 -10.10 4.05
C CYS A 379 -11.82 -10.42 4.29
N LEU A 380 -12.22 -11.70 4.22
CA LEU A 380 -13.60 -12.13 4.52
C LEU A 380 -13.98 -11.90 5.98
N MET A 381 -13.05 -12.10 6.92
CA MET A 381 -13.26 -11.79 8.34
C MET A 381 -13.43 -10.28 8.57
N ILE A 382 -12.64 -9.45 7.89
CA ILE A 382 -12.75 -7.98 7.94
C ILE A 382 -14.12 -7.55 7.41
N LEU A 383 -14.53 -8.08 6.24
CA LEU A 383 -15.85 -7.79 5.65
C LEU A 383 -16.98 -8.20 6.59
N LEU A 384 -16.93 -9.42 7.13
CA LEU A 384 -17.93 -9.90 8.07
C LEU A 384 -17.98 -9.01 9.33
N SER A 385 -16.84 -8.63 9.89
CA SER A 385 -16.77 -7.76 11.07
C SER A 385 -17.33 -6.36 10.79
N ALA A 386 -16.94 -5.73 9.69
CA ALA A 386 -17.40 -4.40 9.31
C ALA A 386 -18.91 -4.39 9.01
N VAL A 387 -19.38 -5.32 8.17
CA VAL A 387 -20.81 -5.44 7.80
C VAL A 387 -21.64 -5.77 9.03
N SER A 388 -21.22 -6.72 9.86
CA SER A 388 -21.96 -7.07 11.09
C SER A 388 -22.04 -5.89 12.06
N GLY A 389 -20.97 -5.10 12.21
CA GLY A 389 -20.96 -3.87 13.01
C GLY A 389 -22.01 -2.86 12.53
N VAL A 390 -22.05 -2.60 11.22
CA VAL A 390 -23.03 -1.69 10.60
C VAL A 390 -24.46 -2.23 10.75
N VAL A 391 -24.67 -3.55 10.59
CA VAL A 391 -25.99 -4.17 10.74
C VAL A 391 -26.48 -4.10 12.19
N ILE A 392 -25.61 -4.33 13.18
CA ILE A 392 -25.95 -4.17 14.60
C ILE A 392 -26.40 -2.74 14.89
N TRP A 393 -25.67 -1.75 14.37
CA TRP A 393 -26.03 -0.35 14.47
C TRP A 393 -27.40 -0.07 13.84
N TRP A 394 -27.60 -0.49 12.59
CA TRP A 394 -28.85 -0.30 11.85
C TRP A 394 -30.05 -0.88 12.60
N LYS A 395 -29.89 -2.05 13.22
CA LYS A 395 -30.93 -2.70 14.04
C LYS A 395 -31.13 -2.08 15.41
N ARG A 396 -30.17 -1.31 15.93
CA ARG A 396 -30.25 -0.65 17.24
C ARG A 396 -30.86 0.75 17.15
N ARG A 397 -30.66 1.46 16.04
CA ARG A 397 -31.03 2.88 15.96
C ARG A 397 -32.55 3.08 16.16
N PRO A 398 -32.98 4.01 17.03
CA PRO A 398 -34.38 4.44 17.07
C PRO A 398 -34.75 5.15 15.75
N LEU A 399 -36.00 4.99 15.30
CA LEU A 399 -36.52 5.74 14.14
C LEU A 399 -36.30 7.25 14.38
N GLY A 400 -35.69 7.93 13.39
CA GLY A 400 -35.40 9.37 13.46
C GLY A 400 -34.22 9.78 14.36
N LYS A 401 -33.44 8.85 14.94
CA LYS A 401 -32.23 9.15 15.73
C LYS A 401 -31.03 8.34 15.25
N PHE A 402 -29.81 8.90 15.40
CA PHE A 402 -28.56 8.21 15.02
C PHE A 402 -28.24 6.96 15.87
N GLY A 403 -28.97 6.71 16.96
CA GLY A 403 -28.82 5.48 17.78
C GLY A 403 -27.59 5.44 18.69
N VAL A 404 -26.90 6.57 18.85
CA VAL A 404 -25.78 6.74 19.77
C VAL A 404 -26.26 6.56 21.22
N PRO A 405 -25.54 5.83 22.08
CA PRO A 405 -25.83 5.81 23.52
C PRO A 405 -25.69 7.21 24.13
N PRO A 406 -26.54 7.57 25.11
CA PRO A 406 -26.46 8.86 25.80
C PRO A 406 -25.14 9.04 26.55
N LEU A 407 -24.68 10.30 26.70
CA LEU A 407 -23.50 10.63 27.51
C LEU A 407 -23.97 10.74 28.94
N LEU A 408 -23.41 9.90 29.82
CA LEU A 408 -23.58 10.12 31.25
C LEU A 408 -22.66 11.29 31.59
N HIS A 409 -23.26 12.43 31.94
CA HIS A 409 -22.57 13.72 32.08
C HIS A 409 -21.55 13.78 33.24
N ASP A 410 -21.45 12.74 34.07
CA ASP A 410 -20.67 12.76 35.32
C ASP A 410 -19.59 11.67 35.43
N LEU A 411 -19.04 11.19 34.31
CA LEU A 411 -17.93 10.23 34.38
C LEU A 411 -16.60 10.97 34.66
N PRO A 412 -15.84 10.60 35.71
CA PRO A 412 -14.49 11.12 35.91
C PRO A 412 -13.60 10.75 34.73
N THR A 413 -12.58 11.57 34.48
CA THR A 413 -11.61 11.36 33.41
C THR A 413 -10.94 10.00 33.55
N TRP A 414 -11.07 9.15 32.52
CA TRP A 414 -10.40 7.85 32.48
C TRP A 414 -8.91 8.02 32.22
N LYS A 415 -8.12 8.26 33.27
CA LYS A 415 -6.68 8.57 33.16
C LYS A 415 -5.91 7.54 32.31
N THR A 416 -6.18 6.24 32.51
CA THR A 416 -5.57 5.16 31.71
C THR A 416 -5.98 5.20 30.25
N GLY A 417 -7.27 5.40 29.95
CA GLY A 417 -7.74 5.51 28.57
C GLY A 417 -7.19 6.74 27.86
N VAL A 418 -7.09 7.87 28.56
CA VAL A 418 -6.44 9.09 28.05
C VAL A 418 -4.96 8.83 27.76
N LEU A 419 -4.23 8.15 28.65
CA LEU A 419 -2.84 7.79 28.42
C LEU A 419 -2.67 6.88 27.19
N ILE A 420 -3.52 5.87 27.02
CA ILE A 420 -3.51 4.98 25.84
C ILE A 420 -3.81 5.77 24.58
N MET A 421 -4.83 6.63 24.58
CA MET A 421 -5.18 7.46 23.43
C MET A 421 -4.06 8.46 23.09
N LEU A 422 -3.38 9.04 24.08
CA LEU A 422 -2.23 9.91 23.85
C LEU A 422 -1.04 9.13 23.28
N ALA A 423 -0.74 7.94 23.80
CA ALA A 423 0.31 7.09 23.27
C ALA A 423 0.03 6.71 21.80
N LEU A 424 -1.22 6.33 21.48
CA LEU A 424 -1.64 6.05 20.11
C LEU A 424 -1.64 7.30 19.22
N ALA A 425 -1.99 8.47 19.75
CA ALA A 425 -1.94 9.73 19.00
C ALA A 425 -0.51 10.16 18.68
N VAL A 426 0.45 9.89 19.56
CA VAL A 426 1.88 10.12 19.32
C VAL A 426 2.42 9.10 18.30
N MET A 427 2.03 7.83 18.45
CA MET A 427 2.45 6.76 17.54
C MET A 427 1.84 6.89 16.14
N PHE A 428 0.61 7.42 16.04
CA PHE A 428 -0.15 7.62 14.81
C PHE A 428 -0.60 9.09 14.68
N PRO A 429 0.27 9.97 14.16
CA PRO A 429 0.03 11.42 14.18
C PRO A 429 -1.26 11.87 13.50
N LEU A 430 -1.69 11.21 12.42
CA LEU A 430 -2.96 11.53 11.76
C LEU A 430 -4.17 11.21 12.63
N VAL A 431 -4.13 10.13 13.42
CA VAL A 431 -5.15 9.83 14.43
C VAL A 431 -5.15 10.93 15.47
N GLY A 432 -3.97 11.33 15.98
CA GLY A 432 -3.82 12.43 16.92
C GLY A 432 -4.38 13.77 16.39
N ALA A 433 -4.02 14.15 15.17
CA ALA A 433 -4.50 15.35 14.51
C ALA A 433 -6.03 15.32 14.34
N SER A 434 -6.60 14.18 13.94
CA SER A 434 -8.06 14.03 13.81
C SER A 434 -8.79 14.24 15.14
N LEU A 435 -8.22 13.77 16.25
CA LEU A 435 -8.77 13.99 17.59
C LEU A 435 -8.77 15.47 17.98
N VAL A 436 -7.69 16.21 17.65
CA VAL A 436 -7.62 17.66 17.88
C VAL A 436 -8.66 18.40 17.05
N VAL A 437 -8.83 18.03 15.78
CA VAL A 437 -9.86 18.63 14.91
C VAL A 437 -11.27 18.38 15.48
N VAL A 438 -11.58 17.15 15.87
CA VAL A 438 -12.87 16.81 16.49
C VAL A 438 -13.09 17.63 17.77
N TRP A 439 -12.05 17.77 18.61
CA TRP A 439 -12.13 18.58 19.83
C TRP A 439 -12.37 20.08 19.54
N LEU A 440 -11.70 20.65 18.55
CA LEU A 440 -11.92 22.05 18.14
C LEU A 440 -13.33 22.26 17.59
N LEU A 441 -13.83 21.34 16.75
CA LEU A 441 -15.19 21.40 16.21
C LEU A 441 -16.24 21.33 17.32
N ASP A 442 -16.05 20.43 18.29
CA ASP A 442 -16.94 20.31 19.45
C ASP A 442 -16.97 21.61 20.25
N ARG A 443 -15.81 22.23 20.50
CA ARG A 443 -15.72 23.53 21.18
C ARG A 443 -16.44 24.64 20.42
N VAL A 444 -16.27 24.73 19.10
CA VAL A 444 -16.93 25.73 18.26
C VAL A 444 -18.45 25.53 18.24
N LEU A 445 -18.92 24.28 18.14
CA LEU A 445 -20.35 23.96 18.16
C LEU A 445 -20.99 24.28 19.50
N LEU A 446 -20.32 23.96 20.61
CA LEU A 446 -20.78 24.31 21.96
C LEU A 446 -20.83 25.83 22.17
N MET A 447 -19.83 26.58 21.69
CA MET A 447 -19.84 28.04 21.73
C MET A 447 -21.00 28.64 20.92
N ARG A 448 -21.34 28.06 19.76
CA ARG A 448 -22.48 28.49 18.94
C ARG A 448 -23.83 28.17 19.60
N ALA A 449 -23.96 26.99 20.20
CA ALA A 449 -25.16 26.59 20.92
C ALA A 449 -25.40 27.48 22.16
N GLY A 450 -24.33 27.76 22.94
CA GLY A 450 -24.38 28.68 24.08
C GLY A 450 -24.82 30.09 23.70
N ARG A 451 -24.30 30.63 22.59
CA ARG A 451 -24.71 31.93 22.04
C ARG A 451 -26.16 31.97 21.57
N GLN A 452 -26.67 30.89 20.97
CA GLN A 452 -28.08 30.81 20.58
C GLN A 452 -29.01 30.80 21.78
N THR A 453 -28.66 30.07 22.86
CA THR A 453 -29.42 30.08 24.11
C THR A 453 -29.41 31.43 24.82
N GLU A 454 -28.29 32.17 24.81
CA GLU A 454 -28.23 33.54 25.35
C GLU A 454 -29.02 34.55 24.50
N SER A 455 -29.02 34.42 23.17
CA SER A 455 -29.82 35.31 22.32
C SER A 455 -31.32 35.09 22.53
N ALA A 456 -31.78 33.86 22.73
CA ALA A 456 -33.18 33.52 22.94
C ALA A 456 -33.70 33.93 24.34
N SER A 457 -32.86 33.94 25.37
CA SER A 457 -33.23 34.43 26.71
C SER A 457 -33.18 35.96 26.85
N SER A 458 -32.43 36.65 25.98
CA SER A 458 -32.38 38.12 25.93
C SER A 458 -33.53 38.76 25.14
N SER A 459 -34.31 37.95 24.41
CA SER A 459 -35.44 38.39 23.58
C SER A 459 -36.82 38.02 24.15
N SER A 460 -36.89 37.53 25.39
CA SER A 460 -38.12 37.14 26.08
C SER A 460 -38.49 38.07 27.23
#